data_AF-A0A7C8Z5X6-F1
#
_entry.id   AF-A0A7C8Z5X6-F1
#
_cell.length_a   1.000
_cell.length_b   1.000
_cell.length_c   1.000
_cell.angle_alpha   90.00
_cell.angle_beta   90.00
_cell.angle_gamma   90.00
#
_symmetry.space_group_name_H-M   'P 1'
#
loop_
_entity.id
_entity.type
_entity.pdbx_description
1 polymer ?
#
loop_
_entity_poly.entity_id
_entity_poly.type
_entity_poly.pdbx_seq_one_letter_code
_entity_poly.pdbx_strand_id
1 'polypeptide(L)'
;DKYNLQQNEWLEAVYNARRQWAPVFFRGCFFASICSTQGIKTFFDGYVNQETTLPLFFKQYERALEDSLEREIEADYESIHSNPVLKTPSPMEQQAADQYTRTIFVKF
;
A
#
# COMPACT_ATOMS: atom_id res chain seq x y z
N ASP A 1 9.72 -2.06 -39.78
CA ASP A 1 8.30 -1.98 -40.24
C ASP A 1 7.56 -3.33 -40.34
N LYS A 2 7.77 -4.28 -39.42
CA LYS A 2 7.14 -5.63 -39.53
C LYS A 2 5.79 -5.76 -38.81
N TYR A 3 5.45 -4.81 -37.93
CA TYR A 3 4.27 -4.91 -37.03
C TYR A 3 3.48 -3.61 -36.86
N ASN A 4 3.81 -2.53 -37.60
CA ASN A 4 3.16 -1.21 -37.50
C ASN A 4 2.92 -0.70 -36.06
N LEU A 5 3.81 -1.03 -35.11
CA LEU A 5 3.66 -0.67 -33.69
C LEU A 5 3.87 0.82 -33.41
N GLN A 6 4.42 1.57 -34.37
CA GLN A 6 4.73 3.00 -34.19
C GLN A 6 3.50 3.91 -34.10
N GLN A 7 2.30 3.40 -34.40
CA GLN A 7 1.03 4.16 -34.32
C GLN A 7 0.08 3.59 -33.26
N ASN A 8 0.54 2.67 -32.40
CA ASN A 8 -0.33 2.10 -31.37
C ASN A 8 -0.31 3.01 -30.13
N GLU A 9 -1.31 3.89 -30.03
CA GLU A 9 -1.48 4.84 -28.93
C GLU A 9 -1.46 4.17 -27.56
N TRP A 10 -2.04 2.96 -27.43
CA TRP A 10 -2.06 2.23 -26.16
C TRP A 10 -0.65 1.80 -25.74
N LEU A 11 0.15 1.27 -26.67
CA LEU A 11 1.54 0.89 -26.37
C LEU A 11 2.38 2.10 -26.00
N GLU A 12 2.18 3.22 -26.69
CA GLU A 12 2.87 4.47 -26.38
C GLU A 12 2.48 4.98 -24.98
N ALA A 13 1.19 4.97 -24.63
CA ALA A 13 0.71 5.35 -23.30
C ALA A 13 1.29 4.46 -22.20
N VAL A 14 1.28 3.13 -22.39
CA VAL A 14 1.85 2.17 -21.43
C VAL A 14 3.36 2.38 -21.27
N TYR A 15 4.08 2.62 -22.38
CA TYR A 15 5.50 2.91 -22.35
C TYR A 15 5.80 4.23 -21.65
N ASN A 16 5.00 5.28 -21.86
CA ASN A 16 5.14 6.56 -21.18
C ASN A 16 4.88 6.44 -19.67
N ALA A 17 3.95 5.58 -19.26
CA ALA A 17 3.67 5.28 -17.86
C ALA A 17 4.69 4.33 -17.19
N ARG A 18 5.73 3.84 -17.89
CA ARG A 18 6.69 2.82 -17.37
C ARG A 18 7.29 3.11 -16.01
N ARG A 19 7.45 4.38 -15.63
CA ARG A 19 7.96 4.77 -14.30
C ARG A 19 6.99 4.44 -13.15
N GLN A 20 5.71 4.26 -13.44
CA GLN A 20 4.66 4.00 -12.46
C GLN A 20 4.43 2.52 -12.20
N TRP A 21 4.96 1.61 -13.05
CA TRP A 21 4.70 0.17 -12.93
C TRP A 21 5.92 -0.73 -13.16
N ALA A 22 6.95 -0.28 -13.89
CA ALA A 22 8.08 -1.15 -14.23
C ALA A 22 9.11 -1.22 -13.09
N PRO A 23 9.48 -2.42 -12.59
CA PRO A 23 10.32 -2.60 -11.40
C PRO A 23 11.69 -1.91 -11.45
N VAL A 24 12.26 -1.74 -12.65
CA VAL A 24 13.59 -1.10 -12.83
C VAL A 24 13.60 0.36 -12.33
N PHE A 25 12.46 1.05 -12.39
CA PHE A 25 12.34 2.44 -11.93
C PHE A 25 12.03 2.57 -10.44
N PHE A 26 11.79 1.45 -9.75
CA PHE A 26 11.47 1.43 -8.31
C PHE A 26 12.70 1.22 -7.42
N ARG A 27 13.89 1.04 -8.01
CA ARG A 27 15.13 0.89 -7.24
C ARG A 27 15.37 2.15 -6.40
N GLY A 28 15.40 1.99 -5.08
CA GLY A 28 15.59 3.09 -4.13
C GLY A 28 14.29 3.75 -3.63
N CYS A 29 13.13 3.35 -4.15
CA CYS A 29 11.84 3.74 -3.59
C CYS A 29 11.45 2.80 -2.45
N PHE A 30 11.20 3.35 -1.27
CA PHE A 30 10.68 2.59 -0.14
C PHE A 30 9.16 2.47 -0.25
N PHE A 31 8.65 1.25 -0.24
CA PHE A 31 7.22 0.96 -0.22
C PHE A 31 6.92 0.18 1.07
N ALA A 32 6.38 0.88 2.07
CA ALA A 32 6.31 0.39 3.44
C ALA A 32 5.44 -0.88 3.63
N SER A 33 4.44 -1.11 2.76
CA SER A 33 3.42 -2.13 3.02
C SER A 33 2.94 -2.89 1.76
N ILE A 34 2.68 -2.19 0.65
CA ILE A 34 1.97 -2.78 -0.50
C ILE A 34 2.86 -3.67 -1.39
N CYS A 35 4.17 -3.46 -1.41
CA CYS A 35 5.07 -4.20 -2.32
C CYS A 35 5.41 -5.64 -1.90
N SER A 36 5.02 -6.08 -0.70
CA SER A 36 5.23 -7.48 -0.31
C SER A 36 4.19 -8.38 -0.98
N THR A 37 4.59 -9.58 -1.39
CA THR A 37 3.64 -10.62 -1.86
C THR A 37 2.57 -10.92 -0.81
N GLN A 38 2.91 -10.74 0.48
CA GLN A 38 1.96 -10.83 1.58
C GLN A 38 1.02 -9.62 1.62
N GLY A 39 1.52 -8.41 1.36
CA GLY A 39 0.75 -7.16 1.33
C GLY A 39 -0.35 -7.16 0.27
N ILE A 40 -0.04 -7.62 -0.93
CA ILE A 40 -1.02 -7.76 -2.03
C ILE A 40 -2.10 -8.78 -1.64
N LYS A 41 -1.71 -9.91 -1.04
CA LYS A 41 -2.66 -10.95 -0.61
C LYS A 41 -3.58 -10.44 0.50
N THR A 42 -3.05 -9.71 1.48
CA THR A 42 -3.86 -9.14 2.58
C THR A 42 -4.76 -8.01 2.11
N PHE A 43 -4.37 -7.25 1.09
CA PHE A 43 -5.18 -6.15 0.56
C PHE A 43 -6.47 -6.66 -0.08
N PHE A 44 -6.40 -7.76 -0.84
CA PHE A 44 -7.57 -8.35 -1.51
C PHE A 44 -8.29 -9.42 -0.70
N ASP A 45 -7.86 -9.68 0.53
CA ASP A 45 -8.44 -10.71 1.37
C ASP A 45 -9.91 -10.40 1.67
N GLY A 46 -10.80 -11.35 1.39
CA GLY A 46 -12.26 -11.16 1.49
C GLY A 46 -12.93 -10.42 0.31
N TYR A 47 -12.18 -9.80 -0.61
CA TYR A 47 -12.74 -9.06 -1.75
C TYR A 47 -12.73 -9.85 -3.06
N VAL A 48 -11.65 -10.61 -3.31
CA VAL A 48 -11.43 -11.33 -4.58
C VAL A 48 -11.23 -12.82 -4.31
N ASN A 49 -11.89 -13.65 -5.11
CA ASN A 49 -11.75 -15.10 -5.10
C ASN A 49 -11.66 -15.66 -6.54
N GLN A 50 -11.55 -16.98 -6.68
CA GLN A 50 -11.42 -17.64 -7.98
C GLN A 50 -12.64 -17.46 -8.90
N GLU A 51 -13.81 -17.15 -8.34
CA GLU A 51 -15.06 -16.95 -9.09
C GLU A 51 -15.29 -15.47 -9.47
N THR A 52 -14.41 -14.56 -9.01
CA THR A 52 -14.55 -13.13 -9.24
C THR A 52 -14.25 -12.81 -10.71
N THR A 53 -15.27 -12.38 -11.44
CA THR A 53 -15.13 -11.95 -12.84
C THR A 53 -14.40 -10.61 -12.95
N LEU A 54 -13.76 -10.32 -14.09
CA LEU A 54 -13.05 -9.06 -14.31
C LEU A 54 -13.90 -7.79 -14.06
N PRO A 55 -15.17 -7.71 -14.50
CA PRO A 55 -16.01 -6.55 -14.18
C PRO A 55 -16.30 -6.42 -12.67
N LEU A 56 -16.45 -7.54 -11.97
CA LEU A 56 -16.67 -7.55 -10.52
C LEU A 56 -15.38 -7.19 -9.77
N PHE A 57 -14.23 -7.59 -10.31
CA PHE A 57 -12.92 -7.25 -9.76
C PHE A 57 -12.73 -5.73 -9.62
N PHE A 58 -13.07 -4.94 -10.64
CA PHE A 58 -12.93 -3.48 -10.55
C PHE A 58 -13.77 -2.87 -9.42
N LYS A 59 -15.01 -3.34 -9.27
CA LYS A 59 -15.89 -2.90 -8.17
C LYS A 59 -15.32 -3.28 -6.80
N GLN A 60 -14.79 -4.51 -6.68
CA GLN A 60 -14.20 -4.98 -5.43
C GLN A 60 -12.86 -4.31 -5.13
N TYR A 61 -12.09 -3.94 -6.16
CA TYR A 61 -10.85 -3.18 -6.03
C TYR A 61 -11.12 -1.79 -5.46
N GLU A 62 -12.10 -1.06 -6.01
CA GLU A 62 -12.48 0.27 -5.51
C GLU A 62 -12.91 0.20 -4.05
N ARG A 63 -13.69 -0.82 -3.67
CA ARG A 63 -14.10 -1.04 -2.29
C ARG A 63 -12.93 -1.38 -1.37
N ALA A 64 -12.03 -2.27 -1.79
CA ALA A 64 -10.84 -2.62 -1.01
C ALA A 64 -9.92 -1.41 -0.80
N LEU A 65 -9.85 -0.52 -1.79
CA LEU A 65 -9.10 0.73 -1.72
C LEU A 65 -9.72 1.69 -0.70
N GLU A 66 -11.04 1.88 -0.74
CA GLU A 66 -11.77 2.73 0.20
C GLU A 66 -11.61 2.23 1.64
N ASP A 67 -11.85 0.94 1.87
CA ASP A 67 -11.70 0.31 3.19
C ASP A 67 -10.23 0.34 3.68
N SER A 68 -9.26 0.33 2.76
CA SER A 68 -7.83 0.50 3.12
C SER A 68 -7.53 1.94 3.53
N LEU A 69 -8.08 2.93 2.82
CA LEU A 69 -7.89 4.34 3.11
C LEU A 69 -8.54 4.70 4.45
N GLU A 70 -9.75 4.21 4.72
CA GLU A 70 -10.44 4.44 5.99
C GLU A 70 -9.64 3.88 7.17
N ARG A 71 -9.09 2.66 7.04
CA ARG A 71 -8.21 2.08 8.07
C ARG A 71 -6.93 2.87 8.28
N GLU A 72 -6.34 3.41 7.21
CA GLU A 72 -5.15 4.28 7.32
C GLU A 72 -5.48 5.58 8.05
N ILE A 73 -6.60 6.23 7.71
CA ILE A 73 -7.08 7.44 8.39
C ILE A 73 -7.32 7.18 9.88
N GLU A 74 -7.98 6.08 10.23
CA GLU A 74 -8.21 5.73 11.64
C GLU A 74 -6.89 5.44 12.38
N ALA A 75 -5.97 4.70 11.74
CA ALA A 75 -4.67 4.42 12.34
C ALA A 75 -3.82 5.69 12.56
N ASP A 76 -3.87 6.63 11.62
CA ASP A 76 -3.22 7.94 11.75
C ASP A 76 -3.88 8.76 12.84
N TYR A 77 -5.21 8.76 12.91
CA TYR A 77 -5.95 9.43 13.97
C TYR A 77 -5.55 8.90 15.34
N GLU A 78 -5.53 7.57 15.53
CA GLU A 78 -5.05 6.95 16.77
C GLU A 78 -3.60 7.34 17.08
N SER A 79 -2.71 7.33 16.08
CA SER A 79 -1.29 7.62 16.28
C SER A 79 -1.01 9.08 16.65
N ILE A 80 -1.85 10.02 16.20
CA ILE A 80 -1.71 11.45 16.50
C ILE A 80 -2.35 11.80 17.84
N HIS A 81 -3.49 11.18 18.17
CA HIS A 81 -4.31 11.59 19.32
C HIS A 81 -4.16 10.69 20.55
N SER A 82 -3.49 9.55 20.42
CA SER A 82 -3.24 8.62 21.52
C SER A 82 -1.76 8.31 21.66
N ASN A 83 -1.19 8.63 22.82
CA ASN A 83 0.16 8.17 23.16
C ASN A 83 0.12 6.68 23.51
N PRO A 84 1.05 5.88 22.98
CA PRO A 84 1.14 4.47 23.34
C PRO A 84 1.50 4.33 24.83
N VAL A 85 1.01 3.26 25.45
CA VAL A 85 1.28 2.99 26.86
C VAL A 85 2.72 2.52 27.01
N LEU A 86 3.51 3.27 27.78
CA LEU A 86 4.88 2.90 28.12
C LEU A 86 4.86 1.73 29.11
N LYS A 87 5.65 0.68 28.85
CA LYS A 87 5.82 -0.49 29.72
C LYS A 87 6.84 -0.20 30.83
N THR A 88 7.79 0.69 30.58
CA THR A 88 8.85 1.07 31.52
C THR A 88 8.97 2.60 31.62
N PRO A 89 9.55 3.13 32.71
CA PRO A 89 9.84 4.57 32.83
C PRO A 89 11.13 4.96 32.07
N SER A 90 11.50 4.24 31.01
CA SER A 90 12.75 4.46 30.27
C SER A 90 12.65 5.71 29.39
N PRO A 91 13.62 6.64 29.45
CA PRO A 91 13.67 7.78 28.53
C PRO A 91 13.74 7.37 27.07
N MET A 92 14.37 6.23 26.76
CA MET A 92 14.46 5.70 25.40
C MET A 92 13.09 5.22 24.89
N GLU A 93 12.28 4.63 25.77
CA GLU A 93 10.94 4.15 25.41
C GLU A 93 10.01 5.34 25.14
N GLN A 94 10.11 6.39 25.96
CA GLN A 94 9.37 7.63 25.72
C GLN A 94 9.77 8.28 24.38
N GLN A 95 11.06 8.34 24.09
CA GLN A 95 11.53 8.89 22.82
C GLN A 95 11.07 8.07 21.61
N ALA A 96 11.00 6.74 21.74
CA ALA A 96 10.47 5.87 20.69
C ALA A 96 8.96 6.05 20.51
N ALA A 97 8.20 6.26 21.58
CA ALA A 97 6.76 6.53 21.54
C ALA A 97 6.44 7.82 20.78
N ASP A 98 7.28 8.85 20.93
CA ASP A 98 7.09 10.13 20.25
C ASP A 98 7.47 10.09 18.76
N GLN A 99 8.35 9.17 18.34
CA GLN A 99 8.89 9.11 16.98
C GLN A 99 8.18 8.08 16.10
N TYR A 100 7.65 7.00 16.67
CA TYR A 100 7.06 5.91 15.90
C TYR A 100 5.54 6.01 15.84
N THR A 101 4.99 5.55 14.72
CA THR A 101 3.56 5.29 14.66
C THR A 101 3.19 4.21 15.67
N ARG A 102 1.98 4.29 16.20
CA ARG A 102 1.48 3.38 17.23
C ARG A 102 1.67 1.91 16.87
N THR A 103 1.37 1.54 15.62
CA THR A 103 1.55 0.19 15.09
C THR A 103 3.00 -0.29 15.11
N ILE A 104 3.96 0.61 14.88
CA ILE A 104 5.39 0.29 14.88
C ILE A 104 5.90 0.21 16.32
N PHE A 105 5.50 1.13 17.19
CA PHE A 105 5.88 1.13 18.60
C PHE A 105 5.49 -0.18 19.31
N VAL A 106 4.27 -0.68 19.08
CA VAL A 106 3.76 -1.92 19.72
C VAL A 106 4.53 -3.19 19.28
N LYS A 107 5.26 -3.15 18.16
CA LYS A 107 6.07 -4.30 17.71
C LYS A 107 7.34 -4.51 18.56
N PHE A 108 7.72 -3.53 19.39
CA PHE A 108 8.88 -3.58 20.27
C PHE A 108 8.47 -3.86 21.75
#